data_AF-A0A929EYS4-F1
#
_entry.id   AF-A0A929EYS4-F1
#
_cell.length_a   1.000
_cell.length_b   1.000
_cell.length_c   1.000
_cell.angle_alpha   90.00
_cell.angle_beta   90.00
_cell.angle_gamma   90.00
#
_symmetry.space_group_name_H-M   'P 1'
#
loop_
_entity.id
_entity.type
_entity.pdbx_description
1 polymer ?
#
loop_
_entity_poly.entity_id
_entity_poly.type
_entity_poly.pdbx_seq_one_letter_code
_entity_poly.pdbx_strand_id
1 'polypeptide(L)'
;MREQVENMAAVEGEDNDHYWHVNTGDETIHARRIKGRFRNYKWFAASLYLFFLLGPYLRWDGRQAVLFDIPARKFYLFSKTIWPQDIWMLALVLIFLAITLFAVTAIAGRVFCGYFCFQTVWT
;
A
#
# COMPACT_ATOMS: atom_id res chain seq x y z
N MET A 1 12.31 8.27 61.51
CA MET A 1 13.01 9.25 60.64
C MET A 1 14.17 8.62 59.87
N ARG A 2 14.94 7.68 60.43
CA ARG A 2 15.99 6.94 59.68
C ARG A 2 15.43 6.00 58.60
N GLU A 3 14.33 5.28 58.86
CA GLU A 3 13.66 4.43 57.86
C GLU A 3 13.15 5.22 56.63
N GLN A 4 12.75 6.48 56.80
CA GLN A 4 12.28 7.30 55.67
C GLN A 4 13.44 7.73 54.76
N VAL A 5 14.65 7.91 55.32
CA VAL A 5 15.86 8.25 54.55
C VAL A 5 16.40 7.01 53.82
N GLU A 6 16.34 5.82 54.43
CA GLU A 6 16.70 4.56 53.74
C GLU A 6 15.74 4.21 52.61
N ASN A 7 14.43 4.41 52.79
CA ASN A 7 13.46 4.18 51.73
C ASN A 7 13.61 5.19 50.58
N MET A 8 13.98 6.44 50.87
CA MET A 8 14.25 7.46 49.85
C MET A 8 15.57 7.17 49.11
N ALA A 9 16.61 6.68 49.81
CA ALA A 9 17.85 6.22 49.20
C ALA A 9 17.68 4.92 48.39
N ALA A 10 16.76 4.03 48.78
CA ALA A 10 16.43 2.82 48.03
C ALA A 10 15.64 3.14 46.75
N VAL A 11 14.74 4.14 46.79
CA VAL A 11 13.99 4.61 45.61
C VAL A 11 14.90 5.31 44.59
N GLU A 12 15.95 6.00 45.04
CA GLU A 12 16.94 6.65 44.15
C GLU A 12 17.86 5.64 43.42
N GLY A 13 17.91 4.39 43.88
CA GLY A 13 18.72 3.32 43.28
C GLY A 13 18.02 2.51 42.18
N GLU A 14 16.69 2.55 42.09
CA GLU A 14 15.89 1.69 41.21
C GLU A 14 15.27 2.43 39.99
N ASP A 15 15.51 3.75 39.85
CA ASP A 15 15.00 4.60 38.74
C ASP A 15 16.10 4.98 37.72
N ASN A 16 17.17 4.20 37.61
CA ASN A 16 18.34 4.54 36.78
C ASN A 16 18.62 3.55 35.62
N ASP A 17 17.70 2.64 35.31
CA ASP A 17 17.85 1.60 34.29
C ASP A 17 17.04 1.85 32.99
N HIS A 18 16.24 2.92 32.92
CA HIS A 18 15.50 3.33 31.73
C HIS A 18 16.13 4.55 31.01
N TYR A 19 17.46 4.56 30.83
CA TYR A 19 18.10 5.57 29.98
C TYR A 19 17.81 5.25 28.50
N TRP A 20 16.83 5.94 27.91
CA TRP A 20 16.72 5.99 26.46
C TRP A 20 17.94 6.72 25.93
N HIS A 21 18.76 6.06 25.11
CA HIS A 21 19.90 6.69 24.45
C HIS A 21 19.38 7.73 23.44
N VAL A 22 19.17 8.97 23.90
CA VAL A 22 18.73 10.10 23.08
C VAL A 22 19.94 10.58 22.30
N ASN A 23 19.96 10.25 21.02
CA ASN A 23 21.01 10.69 20.12
C ASN A 23 20.92 12.22 19.96
N THR A 24 21.86 12.94 20.59
CA THR A 24 21.90 14.41 20.61
C THR A 24 22.56 14.98 19.34
N GLY A 25 22.81 14.13 18.33
CA GLY A 25 23.26 14.55 17.00
C GLY A 25 24.67 14.09 16.62
N ASP A 26 25.34 13.31 17.48
CA ASP A 26 26.70 12.81 17.22
C ASP A 26 26.73 11.55 16.33
N GLU A 27 25.61 10.84 16.16
CA GLU A 27 25.54 9.63 15.35
C GLU A 27 24.42 9.71 14.30
N THR A 28 24.73 9.30 13.07
CA THR A 28 23.77 9.31 11.96
C THR A 28 22.76 8.17 12.12
N ILE A 29 21.52 8.51 12.47
CA ILE A 29 20.43 7.53 12.56
C ILE A 29 20.08 7.04 11.15
N HIS A 30 20.48 5.81 10.84
CA HIS A 30 20.10 5.14 9.61
C HIS A 30 18.85 4.29 9.80
N ALA A 31 17.92 4.35 8.83
CA ALA A 31 16.73 3.52 8.84
C ALA A 31 17.11 2.03 8.82
N ARG A 32 16.80 1.32 9.92
CA ARG A 32 17.07 -0.11 10.02
C ARG A 32 16.23 -0.87 9.00
N ARG A 33 16.86 -1.69 8.15
CA ARG A 33 16.15 -2.53 7.17
C ARG A 33 15.39 -3.64 7.89
N ILE A 34 14.10 -3.45 8.14
CA ILE A 34 13.24 -4.48 8.76
C ILE A 34 12.90 -5.56 7.71
N LYS A 35 13.19 -6.83 8.02
CA LYS A 35 12.75 -8.02 7.28
C LYS A 35 11.47 -8.55 7.95
N GLY A 36 10.45 -8.93 7.18
CA GLY A 36 9.20 -9.47 7.75
C GLY A 36 8.01 -9.49 6.79
N ARG A 37 6.85 -9.93 7.30
CA ARG A 37 5.58 -10.08 6.54
C ARG A 37 5.14 -8.81 5.80
N PHE A 38 5.35 -7.65 6.41
CA PHE A 38 5.05 -6.35 5.83
C PHE A 38 5.83 -6.06 4.53
N ARG A 39 7.02 -6.65 4.35
CA ARG A 39 7.78 -6.54 3.10
C ARG A 39 7.11 -7.32 1.96
N ASN A 40 6.51 -8.47 2.26
CA ASN A 40 5.84 -9.29 1.23
C ASN A 40 4.58 -8.60 0.69
N TYR A 41 3.84 -7.87 1.54
CA TYR A 41 2.70 -7.06 1.08
C TYR A 41 3.14 -5.94 0.12
N LYS A 42 4.32 -5.32 0.34
CA LYS A 42 4.89 -4.36 -0.63
C LYS A 42 5.12 -5.01 -2.00
N TRP A 43 5.71 -6.20 -2.02
CA TRP A 43 5.97 -6.93 -3.27
C TRP A 43 4.69 -7.38 -3.97
N PHE A 44 3.66 -7.76 -3.23
CA PHE A 44 2.34 -8.06 -3.79
C PHE A 44 1.71 -6.82 -4.44
N ALA A 45 1.72 -5.67 -3.75
CA ALA A 45 1.27 -4.40 -4.31
C ALA A 45 2.07 -4.00 -5.55
N ALA A 46 3.39 -4.21 -5.54
CA ALA A 46 4.27 -3.98 -6.69
C ALA A 46 3.89 -4.82 -7.91
N SER A 47 3.66 -6.12 -7.70
CA SER A 47 3.26 -7.04 -8.76
C SER A 47 1.90 -6.67 -9.35
N LEU A 48 0.95 -6.22 -8.51
CA LEU A 48 -0.36 -5.76 -8.96
C LEU A 48 -0.26 -4.52 -9.87
N TYR A 49 0.57 -3.55 -9.50
CA TYR A 49 0.83 -2.36 -10.32
C TYR A 49 1.45 -2.71 -11.67
N LEU A 50 2.42 -3.62 -11.68
CA LEU A 50 3.07 -4.06 -12.90
C LEU A 50 2.07 -4.72 -13.86
N PHE A 51 1.15 -5.54 -13.34
CA PHE A 51 0.08 -6.13 -14.14
C PHE A 51 -0.87 -5.07 -14.72
N PHE A 52 -1.25 -4.05 -13.93
CA PHE A 52 -2.13 -2.99 -14.39
C PHE A 52 -1.48 -2.09 -15.46
N LEU A 53 -0.17 -1.87 -15.38
CA LEU A 53 0.60 -1.10 -16.37
C LEU A 53 0.89 -1.89 -17.65
N LEU A 54 1.27 -3.17 -17.54
CA LEU A 54 1.60 -4.01 -18.69
C LEU A 54 0.36 -4.58 -19.39
N GLY A 55 -0.73 -4.77 -18.66
CA GLY A 55 -2.00 -5.27 -19.18
C GLY A 55 -2.46 -4.58 -20.47
N PRO A 56 -2.66 -3.26 -20.50
CA PRO A 56 -3.15 -2.56 -21.69
C PRO A 56 -2.17 -2.56 -22.88
N TYR A 57 -0.88 -2.78 -22.63
CA TYR A 57 0.14 -2.89 -23.68
C TYR A 57 0.27 -4.30 -24.25
N LEU A 58 -0.31 -5.30 -23.58
CA LEU A 58 -0.29 -6.67 -24.06
C LEU A 58 -1.12 -6.76 -25.35
N ARG A 59 -0.51 -7.26 -26.43
CA ARG A 59 -1.21 -7.49 -27.69
C ARG A 59 -1.94 -8.83 -27.59
N TRP A 60 -3.23 -8.82 -27.86
CA TRP A 60 -4.07 -10.01 -27.85
C TRP A 60 -4.74 -10.14 -29.22
N ASP A 61 -4.48 -11.25 -29.92
CA ASP A 61 -5.07 -11.55 -31.23
C ASP A 61 -4.81 -10.45 -32.29
N GLY A 62 -3.55 -9.96 -32.37
CA GLY A 62 -3.12 -8.93 -33.33
C GLY A 62 -3.52 -7.48 -33.00
N ARG A 63 -4.44 -7.26 -32.05
CA ARG A 63 -4.92 -5.94 -31.58
C ARG A 63 -4.48 -5.63 -30.14
N GLN A 64 -4.57 -4.36 -29.74
CA GLN A 64 -4.29 -3.95 -28.36
C GLN A 64 -5.38 -4.50 -27.42
N ALA A 65 -4.98 -5.03 -26.25
CA ALA A 65 -5.91 -5.68 -25.33
C ALA A 65 -7.02 -4.75 -24.80
N VAL A 66 -6.75 -3.44 -24.71
CA VAL A 66 -7.76 -2.41 -24.43
C VAL A 66 -7.78 -1.45 -25.61
N LEU A 67 -8.74 -1.64 -26.52
CA LEU A 67 -8.92 -0.79 -27.70
C LEU A 67 -10.30 -0.12 -27.64
N PHE A 68 -10.29 1.21 -27.58
CA PHE A 68 -11.50 2.02 -27.65
C PHE A 68 -11.72 2.44 -29.12
N ASP A 69 -12.56 1.70 -29.85
CA ASP A 69 -12.93 2.02 -31.23
C ASP A 69 -14.13 2.98 -31.23
N ILE A 70 -13.81 4.29 -31.18
CA ILE A 70 -14.77 5.40 -31.20
C ILE A 70 -15.65 5.40 -32.48
N PRO A 71 -15.12 5.21 -33.70
CA PRO A 71 -15.96 5.23 -34.90
C PRO A 71 -16.90 4.03 -35.00
N ALA A 72 -16.50 2.84 -34.54
CA ALA A 72 -17.37 1.66 -34.56
C ALA A 72 -18.30 1.55 -33.33
N ARG A 73 -18.16 2.43 -32.32
CA ARG A 73 -18.84 2.37 -31.01
C ARG A 73 -18.68 1.00 -30.33
N LYS A 74 -17.51 0.39 -30.50
CA LYS A 74 -17.16 -0.92 -29.95
C LYS A 74 -16.01 -0.76 -28.97
N PHE A 75 -16.19 -1.27 -27.76
CA PHE A 75 -15.14 -1.28 -26.76
C PHE A 75 -14.58 -2.69 -26.63
N TYR A 76 -13.30 -2.87 -26.90
CA TYR A 76 -12.62 -4.15 -26.82
C TYR A 76 -11.84 -4.22 -25.50
N LEU A 77 -12.25 -5.11 -24.60
CA LEU A 77 -11.61 -5.37 -23.30
C LEU A 77 -11.17 -6.84 -23.26
N PHE A 78 -9.88 -7.11 -23.47
CA PHE A 78 -9.22 -8.42 -23.32
C PHE A 78 -9.99 -9.63 -23.91
N SER A 79 -10.50 -9.49 -25.13
CA SER A 79 -11.34 -10.45 -25.87
C SER A 79 -12.86 -10.34 -25.67
N LYS A 80 -13.35 -9.45 -24.79
CA LYS A 80 -14.78 -9.09 -24.70
C LYS A 80 -15.05 -7.89 -25.60
N THR A 81 -15.97 -8.07 -26.55
CA THR A 81 -16.48 -6.99 -27.41
C THR A 81 -17.75 -6.45 -26.77
N ILE A 82 -17.68 -5.25 -26.20
CA ILE A 82 -18.82 -4.61 -25.56
C ILE A 82 -19.58 -3.82 -26.63
N TRP A 83 -20.85 -4.20 -26.79
CA TRP A 83 -21.81 -3.47 -27.60
C TRP A 83 -22.51 -2.40 -26.76
N PRO A 84 -23.12 -1.38 -27.37
CA PRO A 84 -23.81 -0.30 -26.65
C PRO A 84 -24.84 -0.78 -25.62
N GLN A 85 -25.43 -1.95 -25.83
CA GLN A 85 -26.41 -2.57 -24.93
C GLN A 85 -25.81 -3.16 -23.64
N ASP A 86 -24.51 -3.45 -23.60
CA ASP A 86 -23.84 -4.10 -22.46
C ASP A 86 -23.10 -3.11 -21.55
N ILE A 87 -23.23 -1.79 -21.80
CA ILE A 87 -22.56 -0.74 -21.03
C ILE A 87 -22.97 -0.76 -19.55
N TRP A 88 -24.22 -1.15 -19.24
CA TRP A 88 -24.69 -1.24 -17.86
C TRP A 88 -23.94 -2.30 -17.05
N MET A 89 -23.56 -3.43 -17.66
CA MET A 89 -22.74 -4.47 -17.00
C MET A 89 -21.35 -3.92 -16.65
N LEU A 90 -20.74 -3.16 -17.56
CA LEU A 90 -19.44 -2.51 -17.32
C LEU A 90 -19.55 -1.50 -16.16
N ALA A 91 -20.60 -0.68 -16.16
CA ALA A 91 -20.83 0.30 -15.10
C ALA A 91 -20.98 -0.37 -13.73
N LEU A 92 -21.73 -1.47 -13.63
CA LEU A 92 -21.88 -2.23 -12.38
C LEU A 92 -20.55 -2.78 -11.87
N VAL A 93 -19.72 -3.33 -12.76
CA VAL A 93 -18.37 -3.80 -12.39
C VAL A 93 -17.50 -2.65 -11.89
N LEU A 94 -17.52 -1.49 -12.56
CA LEU A 94 -16.77 -0.32 -12.13
C LEU A 94 -17.24 0.20 -10.76
N ILE A 95 -18.55 0.22 -10.51
CA ILE A 95 -19.12 0.60 -9.22
C ILE A 95 -18.68 -0.38 -8.13
N PHE A 96 -18.72 -1.69 -8.41
CA PHE A 96 -18.26 -2.71 -7.46
C PHE A 96 -16.78 -2.55 -7.11
N LEU A 97 -15.93 -2.29 -8.12
CA LEU A 97 -14.51 -2.01 -7.90
C LEU A 97 -14.28 -0.72 -7.09
N ALA A 98 -15.04 0.34 -7.36
CA ALA A 98 -14.96 1.60 -6.63
C ALA A 98 -15.34 1.43 -5.15
N ILE A 99 -16.43 0.72 -4.86
CA ILE A 99 -16.86 0.43 -3.48
C ILE A 99 -15.82 -0.44 -2.76
N THR A 100 -15.28 -1.46 -3.44
CA THR A 100 -14.24 -2.33 -2.88
C THR A 100 -12.98 -1.52 -2.54
N LEU A 101 -12.55 -0.64 -3.45
CA LEU A 101 -11.41 0.24 -3.22
C LEU A 101 -11.66 1.17 -2.03
N PHE A 102 -12.83 1.81 -1.97
CA PHE A 102 -13.18 2.70 -0.87
C PHE A 102 -13.20 1.96 0.48
N ALA A 103 -13.80 0.76 0.54
CA ALA A 103 -13.82 -0.06 1.75
C ALA A 103 -12.41 -0.41 2.25
N VAL A 104 -11.50 -0.81 1.34
CA VAL A 104 -10.10 -1.09 1.69
C VAL A 104 -9.39 0.17 2.21
N THR A 105 -9.62 1.32 1.58
CA THR A 105 -9.02 2.59 2.05
C THR A 105 -9.56 3.06 3.39
N ALA A 106 -10.83 2.79 3.71
CA ALA A 106 -11.43 3.15 4.99
C ALA A 106 -10.88 2.29 6.14
N ILE A 107 -10.66 0.99 5.91
CA ILE A 107 -10.17 0.06 6.95
C ILE A 107 -8.67 0.26 7.24
N ALA A 108 -7.86 0.47 6.21
CA ALA A 108 -6.40 0.47 6.34
C ALA A 108 -5.73 1.63 5.60
N GLY A 109 -6.28 2.84 5.70
CA GLY A 109 -5.83 4.01 4.94
C GLY A 109 -4.33 4.31 5.05
N ARG A 110 -3.73 4.19 6.25
CA ARG A 110 -2.28 4.41 6.43
C ARG A 110 -1.42 3.34 5.75
N VAL A 111 -1.86 2.09 5.78
CA VAL A 111 -1.20 0.97 5.10
C VAL A 111 -1.34 1.17 3.59
N PHE A 112 -2.53 1.50 3.11
CA PHE A 112 -2.78 1.79 1.70
C PHE A 112 -1.89 2.95 1.21
N CYS A 113 -1.91 4.11 1.87
CA CYS A 113 -1.08 5.25 1.48
C CYS A 113 0.44 4.96 1.54
N GLY A 114 0.89 4.05 2.41
CA GLY A 114 2.30 3.67 2.51
C GLY A 114 2.76 2.68 1.43
N TYR A 115 1.93 1.67 1.13
CA TYR A 115 2.29 0.56 0.23
C TYR A 115 1.76 0.70 -1.20
N PHE A 116 0.75 1.54 -1.44
CA PHE A 116 0.14 1.74 -2.76
C PHE A 116 0.70 2.96 -3.50
N CYS A 117 1.42 3.86 -2.81
CA CYS A 117 2.09 4.99 -3.47
C CYS A 117 3.09 4.47 -4.52
N PHE A 118 2.90 4.88 -5.78
CA PHE A 118 3.73 4.38 -6.89
C PHE A 118 5.22 4.68 -6.66
N GLN A 119 5.57 5.79 -6.01
CA GLN A 119 6.96 6.14 -5.73
C GLN A 119 7.62 5.20 -4.69
N THR A 120 6.90 4.80 -3.64
CA THR A 120 7.43 3.95 -2.56
C THR A 120 7.45 2.47 -2.90
N VAL A 121 6.65 2.04 -3.88
CA VAL A 121 6.67 0.67 -4.36
C VAL A 121 7.99 0.34 -5.06
N TRP A 122 8.46 1.25 -5.92
CA TRP A 122 9.60 1.05 -6.81
C TRP A 122 10.95 1.46 -6.17
N THR A 123 10.90 2.18 -5.04
CA THR A 123 12.06 2.48 -4.18
C THR A 123 12.23 1.42 -3.09
#